data_AF-F2IA55-F1
#
_entry.id   AF-F2IA55-F1
#
_cell.length_a   1.000
_cell.length_b   1.000
_cell.length_c   1.000
_cell.angle_alpha   90.00
_cell.angle_beta   90.00
_cell.angle_gamma   90.00
#
_symmetry.space_group_name_H-M   'P 1'
#
loop_
_entity.id
_entity.type
_entity.pdbx_description
1 polymer ?
#
loop_
_entity_poly.entity_id
_entity_poly.type
_entity_poly.pdbx_seq_one_letter_code
_entity_poly.pdbx_strand_id
1 'polypeptide(L)'
;MNKIFTGLFLATTLLLGCSDNSPKDLEPFMVDISEFKIHNDLLKDGDKVLILGSSGNLTEEHKIDFYNLVVVKSLRTGDTLNVLVTTFFQSDLNDPETTFISNTSSEGKLMESVMNKEDVEGQNVNEMKPKSFSKVFYDTEYIQVDVRKYPCVTGNLGEYTIEGGLDKIGQ
;
A
#
# COMPACT_ATOMS: atom_id res chain seq x y z
N MET A 1 18.31 -48.96 54.22
CA MET A 1 17.29 -47.99 54.68
C MET A 1 17.29 -46.81 53.73
N ASN A 2 16.24 -46.72 52.93
CA ASN A 2 15.99 -45.65 51.96
C ASN A 2 15.74 -44.33 52.68
N LYS A 3 16.34 -43.23 52.22
CA LYS A 3 15.73 -41.91 52.36
C LYS A 3 15.68 -41.26 50.99
N ILE A 4 14.45 -40.98 50.61
CA ILE A 4 13.95 -40.62 49.29
C ILE A 4 14.26 -39.13 49.04
N PHE A 5 14.79 -38.88 47.86
CA PHE A 5 14.91 -37.57 47.21
C PHE A 5 13.50 -36.99 47.02
N THR A 6 13.22 -35.83 47.60
CA THR A 6 11.95 -35.13 47.34
C THR A 6 12.19 -33.63 47.21
N GLY A 7 11.82 -33.08 46.05
CA GLY A 7 11.36 -31.69 45.98
C GLY A 7 12.21 -30.71 45.16
N LEU A 8 12.54 -31.02 43.90
CA LEU A 8 12.82 -29.98 42.91
C LEU A 8 11.58 -29.80 42.02
N PHE A 9 10.57 -29.11 42.54
CA PHE A 9 9.46 -28.60 41.75
C PHE A 9 9.78 -27.14 41.39
N LEU A 10 10.79 -26.95 40.54
CA LEU A 10 11.02 -25.65 39.94
C LEU A 10 10.00 -25.50 38.83
N ALA A 11 9.06 -24.60 39.06
CA ALA A 11 8.00 -24.23 38.15
C ALA A 11 8.56 -23.85 36.78
N THR A 12 8.54 -24.79 35.83
CA THR A 12 8.51 -24.51 34.40
C THR A 12 7.13 -23.94 34.07
N THR A 13 6.85 -22.73 34.55
CA THR A 13 5.78 -21.90 34.01
C THR A 13 6.19 -21.50 32.60
N LEU A 14 5.72 -22.30 31.64
CA LEU A 14 5.15 -21.88 30.37
C LEU A 14 5.55 -20.46 29.95
N LEU A 15 6.75 -20.32 29.41
CA LEU A 15 6.97 -19.39 28.30
C LEU A 15 6.32 -20.03 27.07
N LEU A 16 4.97 -20.12 27.09
CA LEU A 16 4.19 -20.03 25.88
C LEU A 16 4.41 -18.60 25.39
N GLY A 17 5.54 -18.37 24.73
CA GLY A 17 5.62 -17.28 23.79
C GLY A 17 4.52 -17.55 22.78
N CYS A 18 3.40 -16.87 22.92
CA CYS A 18 2.45 -16.74 21.84
C CYS A 18 3.22 -16.08 20.70
N SER A 19 3.74 -16.91 19.79
CA SER A 19 3.96 -16.51 18.41
C SER A 19 2.56 -16.28 17.86
N ASP A 20 2.01 -15.11 18.18
CA ASP A 20 0.71 -14.71 17.70
C ASP A 20 0.90 -14.44 16.20
N ASN A 21 0.64 -15.48 15.40
CA ASN A 21 0.63 -15.39 13.94
C ASN A 21 -0.68 -14.74 13.45
N SER A 22 -1.37 -13.99 14.32
CA SER A 22 -2.53 -13.22 13.93
C SER A 22 -2.08 -12.01 13.10
N PRO A 23 -2.79 -11.67 12.01
CA PRO A 23 -2.51 -10.47 11.24
C PRO A 23 -2.50 -9.25 12.17
N LYS A 24 -1.56 -8.32 11.92
CA LYS A 24 -1.45 -7.07 12.70
C LYS A 24 -2.80 -6.35 12.67
N ASP A 25 -3.33 -6.00 13.84
CA ASP A 25 -4.50 -5.12 13.90
C ASP A 25 -4.13 -3.75 13.32
N LEU A 26 -4.76 -3.39 12.20
CA LEU A 26 -4.45 -2.18 11.46
C LEU A 26 -5.26 -0.97 11.93
N GLU A 27 -6.36 -1.17 12.66
CA GLU A 27 -7.26 -0.10 13.11
C GLU A 27 -6.54 1.06 13.83
N PRO A 28 -5.56 0.82 14.74
CA PRO A 28 -4.85 1.90 15.40
C PRO A 28 -4.05 2.81 14.47
N PHE A 29 -3.77 2.36 13.25
CA PHE A 29 -2.98 3.07 12.24
C PHE A 29 -3.84 3.69 11.14
N MET A 30 -5.18 3.58 11.25
CA MET A 30 -6.10 4.14 10.27
C MET A 30 -6.36 5.62 10.53
N VAL A 31 -6.03 6.44 9.54
CA VAL A 31 -6.25 7.89 9.56
C VAL A 31 -7.31 8.26 8.54
N ASP A 32 -8.13 9.27 8.86
CA ASP A 32 -9.11 9.78 7.90
C ASP A 32 -8.44 10.45 6.71
N ILE A 33 -8.96 10.20 5.50
CA ILE A 33 -8.42 10.82 4.28
C ILE A 33 -8.50 12.35 4.31
N SER A 34 -9.44 12.94 5.08
CA SER A 34 -9.55 14.40 5.21
C SER A 34 -8.33 15.06 5.87
N GLU A 35 -7.45 14.29 6.51
CA GLU A 35 -6.15 14.77 7.03
C GLU A 35 -5.12 15.03 5.92
N PHE A 36 -5.40 14.64 4.67
CA PHE A 36 -4.51 14.77 3.52
C PHE A 36 -5.01 15.81 2.51
N LYS A 37 -4.09 16.62 1.96
CA LYS A 37 -4.39 17.60 0.92
C LYS A 37 -4.19 17.02 -0.47
N ILE A 38 -5.27 16.57 -1.09
CA ILE A 38 -5.24 15.87 -2.38
C ILE A 38 -5.26 16.88 -3.54
N HIS A 39 -4.26 16.78 -4.42
CA HIS A 39 -4.01 17.60 -5.61
C HIS A 39 -3.56 16.69 -6.77
N ASN A 40 -4.52 16.03 -7.41
CA ASN A 40 -4.26 15.00 -8.44
C ASN A 40 -3.61 15.53 -9.74
N ASP A 41 -3.32 16.82 -9.82
CA ASP A 41 -2.61 17.48 -10.93
C ASP A 41 -1.09 17.58 -10.71
N LEU A 42 -0.58 17.22 -9.53
CA LEU A 42 0.86 17.33 -9.20
C LEU A 42 1.74 16.30 -9.89
N LEU A 43 1.23 15.08 -10.09
CA LEU A 43 1.87 14.05 -10.90
C LEU A 43 1.00 13.75 -12.13
N LYS A 44 1.66 13.55 -13.27
CA LYS A 44 1.02 13.10 -14.50
C LYS A 44 1.21 11.61 -14.66
N ASP A 45 0.26 10.95 -15.31
CA ASP A 45 0.42 9.55 -15.68
C ASP A 45 1.73 9.35 -16.46
N GLY A 46 2.54 8.37 -16.05
CA GLY A 46 3.87 8.12 -16.60
C GLY A 46 5.01 8.92 -15.96
N ASP A 47 4.75 9.84 -15.02
CA ASP A 47 5.82 10.54 -14.29
C ASP A 47 6.67 9.52 -13.50
N LYS A 48 8.00 9.62 -13.61
CA LYS A 48 8.92 8.86 -12.77
C LYS A 48 9.04 9.46 -11.37
N VAL A 49 9.09 8.60 -10.37
CA VAL A 49 9.20 8.97 -8.97
C VAL A 49 10.22 8.09 -8.24
N LEU A 50 10.84 8.65 -7.21
CA LEU A 50 11.69 7.91 -6.29
C LEU A 50 10.93 7.65 -4.99
N ILE A 51 10.81 6.38 -4.59
CA ILE A 51 10.19 5.99 -3.33
C ILE A 51 11.12 6.36 -2.17
N LEU A 52 10.58 7.10 -1.21
CA LEU A 52 11.29 7.51 0.01
C LEU A 52 10.85 6.69 1.23
N GLY A 53 9.64 6.11 1.19
CA GLY A 53 9.11 5.26 2.25
C GLY A 53 7.67 4.85 1.99
N SER A 54 7.21 3.83 2.71
CA SER A 54 5.83 3.32 2.67
C SER A 54 5.34 3.10 4.10
N SER A 55 4.04 3.26 4.32
CA SER A 55 3.42 2.89 5.59
C SER A 55 3.34 1.37 5.69
N GLY A 56 4.21 0.80 6.50
CA GLY A 56 4.25 -0.62 6.84
C GLY A 56 4.55 -1.58 5.68
N ASN A 57 4.69 -2.85 6.05
CA ASN A 57 4.72 -3.99 5.14
C ASN A 57 3.38 -4.72 5.25
N LEU A 58 2.39 -4.24 4.49
CA LEU A 58 1.14 -4.98 4.34
C LEU A 58 1.45 -6.32 3.67
N THR A 59 0.54 -7.28 3.80
CA THR A 59 0.56 -8.56 3.08
C THR A 59 -0.78 -8.81 2.40
N GLU A 60 -0.83 -9.72 1.43
CA GLU A 60 -2.06 -10.11 0.72
C GLU A 60 -3.18 -10.64 1.65
N GLU A 61 -2.84 -11.01 2.88
CA GLU A 61 -3.80 -11.47 3.90
C GLU A 61 -4.67 -10.33 4.45
N HIS A 62 -4.28 -9.07 4.24
CA HIS A 62 -5.05 -7.91 4.64
C HIS A 62 -5.99 -7.51 3.51
N LYS A 63 -7.30 -7.45 3.81
CA LYS A 63 -8.26 -6.89 2.87
C LYS A 63 -8.01 -5.37 2.75
N ILE A 64 -7.54 -4.94 1.58
CA ILE A 64 -7.25 -3.52 1.32
C ILE A 64 -8.56 -2.78 0.98
N ASP A 65 -9.16 -2.15 1.99
CA ASP A 65 -10.27 -1.21 1.90
C ASP A 65 -9.90 0.21 2.38
N PHE A 66 -8.61 0.50 2.37
CA PHE A 66 -7.98 1.77 2.72
C PHE A 66 -6.85 2.08 1.72
N TYR A 67 -6.38 3.32 1.71
CA TYR A 67 -5.20 3.69 0.92
C TYR A 67 -3.91 3.30 1.64
N ASN A 68 -2.97 2.69 0.91
CA ASN A 68 -1.58 2.56 1.38
C ASN A 68 -0.82 3.87 1.10
N LEU A 69 -0.19 4.43 2.11
CA LEU A 69 0.55 5.69 2.00
C LEU A 69 1.99 5.44 1.58
N VAL A 70 2.36 5.97 0.41
CA VAL A 70 3.75 5.95 -0.08
C VAL A 70 4.27 7.38 -0.21
N VAL A 71 5.43 7.65 0.35
CA VAL A 71 6.10 8.95 0.23
C VAL A 71 7.07 8.86 -0.94
N VAL A 72 6.96 9.79 -1.88
CA VAL A 72 7.79 9.80 -3.08
C VAL A 72 8.39 11.17 -3.34
N LYS A 73 9.45 11.20 -4.14
CA LYS A 73 10.00 12.39 -4.76
C LYS A 73 9.71 12.36 -6.27
N SER A 74 9.09 13.41 -6.80
CA SER A 74 8.95 13.57 -8.25
C SER A 74 10.33 13.74 -8.88
N LEU A 75 10.67 12.92 -9.88
CA LEU A 75 11.91 13.14 -10.64
C LEU A 75 11.77 14.29 -11.64
N ARG A 76 10.55 14.70 -11.97
CA ARG A 76 10.26 15.84 -12.85
C ARG A 76 10.42 17.19 -12.14
N THR A 77 9.87 17.35 -10.94
CA THR A 77 9.89 18.64 -10.21
C THR A 77 10.87 18.67 -9.04
N GLY A 78 11.24 17.51 -8.51
CA GLY A 78 12.04 17.39 -7.30
C GLY A 78 11.24 17.49 -6.00
N ASP A 79 9.93 17.72 -6.06
CA ASP A 79 9.06 17.86 -4.89
C ASP A 79 8.83 16.51 -4.20
N THR A 80 8.67 16.56 -2.87
CA THR A 80 8.23 15.41 -2.08
C THR A 80 6.72 15.47 -1.88
N LEU A 81 6.05 14.36 -2.15
CA LEU A 81 4.60 14.22 -2.01
C LEU A 81 4.21 12.81 -1.57
N ASN A 82 2.96 12.68 -1.17
CA ASN A 82 2.36 11.39 -0.84
C ASN A 82 1.59 10.85 -2.05
N VAL A 83 1.70 9.54 -2.29
CA VAL A 83 0.84 8.78 -3.18
C VAL A 83 -0.04 7.87 -2.34
N LEU A 84 -1.36 8.04 -2.44
CA LEU A 84 -2.35 7.16 -1.81
C LEU A 84 -2.67 6.04 -2.79
N VAL A 85 -2.08 4.88 -2.55
CA VAL A 85 -2.19 3.70 -3.41
C VAL A 85 -3.40 2.87 -3.04
N THR A 86 -4.17 2.45 -4.05
CA THR A 86 -5.42 1.68 -3.88
C THR A 86 -5.25 0.18 -3.99
N THR A 87 -4.08 -0.25 -4.47
CA THR A 87 -3.67 -1.64 -4.62
C THR A 87 -2.58 -2.00 -3.61
N PHE A 88 -2.27 -3.30 -3.53
CA PHE A 88 -1.09 -3.73 -2.79
C PHE A 88 0.17 -3.17 -3.45
N PHE A 89 1.00 -2.49 -2.68
CA PHE A 89 2.29 -2.00 -3.12
C PHE A 89 3.36 -2.31 -2.09
N GLN A 90 4.39 -3.04 -2.50
CA GLN A 90 5.56 -3.32 -1.71
C GLN A 90 6.75 -2.58 -2.33
N SER A 91 7.30 -1.63 -1.59
CA SER A 91 8.47 -0.87 -2.04
C SER A 91 9.73 -1.73 -1.97
N ASP A 92 10.47 -1.86 -3.07
CA ASP A 92 11.88 -2.26 -3.03
C ASP A 92 12.74 -1.01 -2.88
N LEU A 93 13.31 -0.80 -1.69
CA LEU A 93 14.17 0.37 -1.45
C LEU A 93 15.57 0.20 -2.06
N ASN A 94 15.93 -0.96 -2.60
CA ASN A 94 17.16 -1.16 -3.36
C ASN A 94 17.01 -0.70 -4.82
N ASP A 95 15.78 -0.72 -5.34
CA ASP A 95 15.39 -0.15 -6.63
C ASP A 95 14.17 0.78 -6.46
N PRO A 96 14.37 1.96 -5.84
CA PRO A 96 13.28 2.82 -5.42
C PRO A 96 12.65 3.64 -6.56
N GLU A 97 13.16 3.56 -7.79
CA GLU A 97 12.56 4.26 -8.91
C GLU A 97 11.34 3.51 -9.44
N THR A 98 10.23 4.22 -9.67
CA THR A 98 9.04 3.61 -10.26
C THR A 98 8.26 4.64 -11.07
N THR A 99 7.16 4.21 -11.68
CA THR A 99 6.28 5.07 -12.48
C THR A 99 4.97 5.32 -11.74
N PHE A 100 4.54 6.58 -11.72
CA PHE A 100 3.20 6.93 -11.25
C PHE A 100 2.15 6.63 -12.33
N ILE A 101 1.09 5.95 -11.92
CA ILE A 101 -0.06 5.63 -12.76
C ILE A 101 -1.28 6.30 -12.12
N SER A 102 -1.92 7.22 -12.83
CA SER A 102 -3.08 7.94 -12.31
C SER A 102 -4.25 6.97 -12.11
N ASN A 103 -4.97 7.04 -10.98
CA ASN A 103 -6.17 6.22 -10.81
C ASN A 103 -7.31 6.60 -11.78
N THR A 104 -7.21 7.75 -12.45
CA THR A 104 -8.18 8.16 -13.47
C THR A 104 -7.80 7.74 -14.88
N SER A 105 -6.59 7.25 -15.12
CA SER A 105 -6.19 6.72 -16.44
C SER A 105 -6.85 5.37 -16.70
N SER A 106 -6.95 4.96 -17.96
CA SER A 106 -7.51 3.65 -18.33
C SER A 106 -6.71 2.53 -17.68
N GLU A 107 -5.39 2.70 -17.66
CA GLU A 107 -4.38 1.85 -17.05
C GLU A 107 -4.60 1.72 -15.54
N GLY A 108 -4.74 2.84 -14.84
CA GLY A 108 -4.97 2.84 -13.39
C GLY A 108 -6.27 2.16 -13.01
N LYS A 109 -7.36 2.46 -13.73
CA LYS A 109 -8.66 1.80 -13.53
C LYS A 109 -8.57 0.29 -13.75
N LEU A 110 -7.92 -0.14 -14.83
CA LEU A 110 -7.70 -1.56 -15.10
C LEU A 110 -6.90 -2.21 -13.98
N MET A 111 -5.81 -1.58 -13.53
CA MET A 111 -4.97 -2.15 -12.48
C MET A 111 -5.71 -2.30 -11.14
N GLU A 112 -6.60 -1.37 -10.82
CA GLU A 112 -7.48 -1.45 -9.66
C GLU A 112 -8.53 -2.56 -9.75
N SER A 113 -8.99 -2.87 -10.97
CA SER A 113 -10.01 -3.90 -11.24
C SER A 113 -9.44 -5.31 -11.45
N VAL A 114 -8.19 -5.46 -11.88
CA VAL A 114 -7.56 -6.77 -12.20
C VAL A 114 -7.49 -7.71 -10.99
N MET A 115 -7.63 -7.20 -9.76
CA MET A 115 -7.77 -8.05 -8.57
C MET A 115 -9.01 -8.95 -8.60
N ASN A 116 -10.03 -8.62 -9.40
CA ASN A 116 -11.24 -9.42 -9.58
C ASN A 116 -11.53 -9.57 -11.07
N LYS A 117 -11.16 -10.71 -11.67
CA LYS A 117 -11.35 -10.98 -13.11
C LYS A 117 -12.81 -10.81 -13.58
N GLU A 118 -13.77 -11.04 -12.70
CA GLU A 118 -15.21 -10.85 -12.93
C GLU A 118 -15.61 -9.37 -13.12
N ASP A 119 -14.81 -8.43 -12.61
CA ASP A 119 -15.09 -6.98 -12.68
C ASP A 119 -14.71 -6.37 -14.05
N VAL A 120 -13.93 -7.08 -14.88
CA VAL A 120 -13.37 -6.52 -16.13
C VAL A 120 -14.05 -7.10 -17.38
N GLU A 121 -14.63 -8.30 -17.31
CA GLU A 121 -15.21 -8.96 -18.48
C GLU A 121 -16.50 -8.27 -18.96
N GLY A 122 -16.46 -7.68 -20.16
CA GLY A 122 -17.60 -7.00 -20.77
C GLY A 122 -17.85 -5.56 -20.30
N GLN A 123 -16.98 -5.00 -19.44
CA GLN A 123 -17.07 -3.61 -19.00
C GLN A 123 -16.22 -2.67 -19.87
N ASN A 124 -16.78 -1.51 -20.19
CA ASN A 124 -16.03 -0.43 -20.83
C ASN A 124 -15.17 0.29 -19.78
N VAL A 125 -13.84 0.27 -19.95
CA VAL A 125 -12.88 0.91 -19.03
C VAL A 125 -13.18 2.40 -18.82
N ASN A 126 -13.74 3.07 -19.83
CA ASN A 126 -14.12 4.47 -19.71
C ASN A 126 -15.25 4.71 -18.70
N GLU A 127 -16.11 3.71 -18.47
CA GLU A 127 -17.23 3.75 -17.53
C GLU A 127 -16.84 3.33 -16.12
N MET A 128 -15.68 2.67 -15.96
CA MET A 128 -15.12 2.32 -14.67
C MET A 128 -14.78 3.57 -13.87
N LYS A 129 -15.15 3.54 -12.58
CA LYS A 129 -14.82 4.61 -11.62
C LYS A 129 -13.53 4.24 -10.89
N PRO A 130 -12.63 5.21 -10.65
CA PRO A 130 -11.48 5.00 -9.78
C PRO A 130 -11.94 4.53 -8.39
N LYS A 131 -11.19 3.60 -7.81
CA LYS A 131 -11.41 3.15 -6.43
C LYS A 131 -11.12 4.29 -5.47
N SER A 132 -11.93 4.38 -4.42
CA SER A 132 -11.76 5.41 -3.38
C SER A 132 -12.07 4.86 -2.01
N PHE A 133 -11.31 5.31 -1.01
CA PHE A 133 -11.47 4.93 0.38
C PHE A 133 -11.61 6.15 1.29
N SER A 134 -12.14 5.95 2.49
CA SER A 134 -12.22 7.00 3.51
C SER A 134 -11.03 7.01 4.46
N LYS A 135 -10.21 5.96 4.45
CA LYS A 135 -9.08 5.77 5.35
C LYS A 135 -7.76 5.60 4.62
N VAL A 136 -6.69 6.02 5.28
CA VAL A 136 -5.30 5.86 4.87
C VAL A 136 -4.57 5.09 5.98
N PHE A 137 -3.87 4.03 5.61
CA PHE A 137 -2.96 3.35 6.52
C PHE A 137 -1.72 4.20 6.73
N TYR A 138 -1.51 4.64 7.97
CA TYR A 138 -0.40 5.49 8.35
C TYR A 138 0.33 4.92 9.57
N ASP A 139 1.36 4.12 9.30
CA ASP A 139 2.17 3.50 10.33
C ASP A 139 3.39 4.38 10.66
N THR A 140 3.31 5.08 11.79
CA THR A 140 4.35 6.01 12.24
C THR A 140 5.68 5.31 12.60
N GLU A 141 5.69 3.98 12.77
CA GLU A 141 6.94 3.24 12.95
C GLU A 141 7.80 3.28 11.67
N TYR A 142 7.15 3.31 10.51
CA TYR A 142 7.80 3.33 9.20
C TYR A 142 7.98 4.75 8.65
N ILE A 143 7.12 5.68 9.06
CA ILE A 143 7.20 7.09 8.67
C ILE A 143 7.38 7.96 9.91
N GLN A 144 8.63 8.33 10.19
CA GLN A 144 9.03 9.02 11.42
C GLN A 144 8.78 10.54 11.42
N VAL A 145 8.30 11.10 10.30
CA VAL A 145 7.96 12.52 10.17
C VAL A 145 6.48 12.67 9.82
N ASP A 146 5.86 13.78 10.21
CA ASP A 146 4.44 14.04 9.93
C ASP A 146 4.21 14.38 8.45
N VAL A 147 4.19 13.36 7.60
CA VAL A 147 4.07 13.48 6.14
C VAL A 147 2.69 13.89 5.67
N ARG A 148 1.67 13.88 6.53
CA ARG A 148 0.29 14.32 6.19
C ARG A 148 0.25 15.77 5.69
N LYS A 149 1.26 16.56 6.05
CA LYS A 149 1.44 17.95 5.59
C LYS A 149 1.92 18.06 4.15
N TYR A 150 2.50 17.00 3.60
CA TYR A 150 2.91 16.97 2.20
C TYR A 150 1.69 16.94 1.29
N PRO A 151 1.77 17.56 0.11
CA PRO A 151 0.72 17.42 -0.88
C PRO A 151 0.58 15.95 -1.28
N CYS A 152 -0.60 15.61 -1.76
CA CYS A 152 -0.98 14.21 -1.93
C CYS A 152 -1.66 13.99 -3.28
N VAL A 153 -1.43 12.83 -3.90
CA VAL A 153 -2.16 12.37 -5.09
C VAL A 153 -2.75 11.00 -4.82
N THR A 154 -3.85 10.67 -5.49
CA THR A 154 -4.37 9.30 -5.56
C THR A 154 -3.93 8.66 -6.86
N GLY A 155 -3.44 7.44 -6.79
CA GLY A 155 -2.95 6.71 -7.97
C GLY A 155 -2.24 5.47 -7.53
N ASN A 156 -1.54 4.83 -8.45
CA ASN A 156 -0.80 3.62 -8.19
C ASN A 156 0.66 3.78 -8.61
N LEU A 157 1.48 2.82 -8.21
CA LEU A 157 2.91 2.79 -8.47
C LEU A 157 3.27 1.44 -9.09
N GLY A 158 4.06 1.46 -10.15
CA GLY A 158 4.49 0.24 -10.83
C GLY A 158 5.22 0.54 -12.13
N GLU A 159 5.78 -0.49 -12.74
CA GLU A 159 6.34 -0.41 -14.09
C GLU A 159 5.33 -0.95 -15.10
N TYR A 160 5.17 -0.23 -16.21
CA TYR A 160 4.43 -0.73 -17.36
C TYR A 160 5.25 -1.82 -18.06
N THR A 161 5.12 -3.08 -17.64
CA THR A 161 5.54 -4.24 -18.44
C THR A 161 4.37 -4.80 -19.21
N ILE A 162 3.67 -3.94 -19.97
CA ILE A 162 2.78 -4.43 -21.01
C ILE A 162 3.63 -4.61 -22.28
N GLU A 163 4.23 -5.78 -22.44
CA GLU A 163 4.66 -6.22 -23.77
C GLU A 163 3.41 -6.38 -24.66
N GLY A 164 3.01 -5.30 -25.33
CA GLY A 164 1.87 -5.25 -26.24
C GLY A 164 0.82 -4.25 -25.78
N GLY A 165 0.97 -2.99 -26.20
CA GLY A 165 0.13 -1.87 -25.81
C GLY A 165 -1.38 -2.14 -25.78
N LEU A 166 -2.05 -1.44 -24.86
CA LEU A 166 -3.49 -1.52 -24.60
C LEU A 166 -4.36 -1.04 -25.77
N ASP A 167 -3.75 -0.52 -26.83
CA ASP A 167 -4.36 -0.24 -28.14
C ASP A 167 -5.00 -1.48 -28.78
N LYS A 168 -4.76 -2.68 -28.25
CA LYS A 168 -5.43 -3.93 -28.66
C LYS A 168 -6.60 -4.38 -27.77
N ILE A 169 -6.85 -3.75 -26.62
CA ILE A 169 -7.88 -4.19 -25.66
C ILE A 169 -9.18 -3.35 -25.80
N GLY A 170 -9.22 -2.42 -26.76
CA GLY A 170 -10.38 -1.55 -27.02
C GLY A 170 -10.97 -1.61 -28.43
N GLN A 171 -10.75 -2.70 -29.19
CA GLN A 171 -11.44 -2.97 -30.46
C GLN A 171 -12.36 -4.19 -30.35
#